data_AF-A0A1H0D1S7-F1
#
_entry.id   AF-A0A1H0D1S7-F1
#
_cell.length_a   1.000
_cell.length_b   1.000
_cell.length_c   1.000
_cell.angle_alpha   90.00
_cell.angle_beta   90.00
_cell.angle_gamma   90.00
#
_symmetry.space_group_name_H-M   'P 1'
#
loop_
_entity.id
_entity.type
_entity.pdbx_description
1 polymer ?
#
loop_
_entity_poly.entity_id
_entity_poly.type
_entity_poly.pdbx_seq_one_letter_code
_entity_poly.pdbx_strand_id
1 'polypeptide(L)'
;MMEILKYISLAATTWFMGFFPHFEIYLAVPFGLSVGLNWFDAFLWASLGNWMVIPLIDFLYNWLMKFKFMKKMSDKSLRGKWRNRIEKYGVFFILFLTPVTGVWVIGIIAKALKINRIQLWIYSGISVGVTGFIIAVLANMGFEFFS
;
A
#
# COMPACT_ATOMS: atom_id res chain seq x y z
N MET A 1 25.19 -18.23 -3.36
CA MET A 1 25.21 -17.19 -2.31
C MET A 1 24.97 -15.80 -2.88
N MET A 2 25.75 -15.36 -3.88
CA MET A 2 25.63 -14.00 -4.47
C MET A 2 24.27 -13.71 -5.13
N GLU A 3 23.72 -14.67 -5.89
CA GLU A 3 22.41 -14.53 -6.55
C GLU A 3 21.25 -14.42 -5.55
N ILE A 4 21.29 -15.20 -4.46
CA ILE A 4 20.27 -15.14 -3.41
C ILE A 4 20.31 -13.79 -2.70
N LEU A 5 21.50 -13.29 -2.39
CA LEU A 5 21.67 -11.97 -1.77
C LEU A 5 21.17 -10.85 -2.70
N LYS A 6 21.43 -10.96 -4.00
CA LYS A 6 20.90 -10.04 -5.01
C LYS A 6 19.38 -10.06 -5.02
N TYR A 7 18.76 -11.24 -5.13
CA TYR A 7 17.30 -11.35 -5.09
C TYR A 7 16.71 -10.74 -3.81
N ILE A 8 17.23 -11.09 -2.64
CA ILE A 8 16.76 -10.55 -1.36
C ILE A 8 16.88 -9.02 -1.34
N SER A 9 17.97 -8.47 -1.86
CA SER A 9 18.15 -7.02 -1.95
C SER A 9 17.09 -6.37 -2.84
N LEU A 10 16.81 -6.95 -4.02
CA LEU A 10 15.81 -6.43 -4.96
C LEU A 10 14.38 -6.56 -4.41
N ALA A 11 14.07 -7.68 -3.76
CA ALA A 11 12.81 -7.91 -3.07
C ALA A 11 12.61 -6.90 -1.94
N ALA A 12 13.63 -6.68 -1.11
CA ALA A 12 13.58 -5.75 0.01
C ALA A 12 13.41 -4.30 -0.44
N THR A 13 14.10 -3.86 -1.49
CA THR A 13 13.92 -2.51 -2.04
C THR A 13 12.53 -2.34 -2.63
N THR A 14 12.02 -3.30 -3.39
CA THR A 14 10.66 -3.28 -3.96
C THR A 14 9.60 -3.25 -2.86
N TRP A 15 9.79 -4.04 -1.81
CA TRP A 15 8.94 -4.04 -0.63
C TRP A 15 8.94 -2.67 0.06
N PHE A 16 10.12 -2.07 0.26
CA PHE A 16 10.24 -0.75 0.87
C PHE A 16 9.60 0.35 0.02
N MET A 17 9.69 0.25 -1.31
CA MET A 17 8.99 1.14 -2.23
C MET A 17 7.48 1.05 -2.04
N GLY A 18 6.92 -0.15 -1.90
CA GLY A 18 5.48 -0.31 -1.65
C GLY A 18 5.03 0.25 -0.31
N PHE A 19 5.89 0.13 0.71
CA PHE A 19 5.64 0.60 2.07
C PHE A 19 5.65 2.12 2.21
N PHE A 20 6.48 2.83 1.43
CA PHE A 20 6.69 4.25 1.62
C PHE A 20 5.48 5.11 1.17
N PRO A 21 5.03 6.10 1.97
CA PRO A 21 3.76 6.81 1.74
C PRO A 21 3.57 7.51 0.40
N HIS A 22 4.66 7.89 -0.28
CA HIS A 22 4.59 8.64 -1.53
C HIS A 22 4.69 7.76 -2.76
N PHE A 23 5.22 6.54 -2.60
CA PHE A 23 5.45 5.63 -3.72
C PHE A 23 4.23 4.75 -3.93
N GLU A 24 3.72 4.20 -2.83
CA GLU A 24 2.55 3.31 -2.83
C GLU A 24 2.73 2.17 -3.87
N ILE A 25 1.67 1.39 -4.10
CA ILE A 25 1.75 0.25 -5.00
C ILE A 25 2.00 0.63 -6.47
N TYR A 26 1.64 1.85 -6.88
CA TYR A 26 1.71 2.31 -8.28
C TYR A 26 3.14 2.52 -8.76
N LEU A 27 4.05 2.96 -7.90
CA LEU A 27 5.46 3.11 -8.25
C LEU A 27 6.26 1.87 -7.87
N ALA A 28 5.87 1.16 -6.82
CA ALA A 28 6.60 -0.01 -6.35
C ALA A 28 6.60 -1.17 -7.33
N VAL A 29 5.48 -1.47 -7.98
CA VAL A 29 5.39 -2.60 -8.94
C VAL A 29 6.24 -2.33 -10.20
N PRO A 30 6.10 -1.20 -10.92
CA PRO A 30 6.95 -0.90 -12.07
C PRO A 30 8.44 -0.80 -11.70
N PHE A 31 8.75 -0.32 -10.49
CA PHE A 31 10.12 -0.29 -9.99
C PHE A 31 10.68 -1.70 -9.78
N GLY A 32 9.92 -2.62 -9.20
CA GLY A 32 10.36 -4.01 -9.05
C GLY A 32 10.73 -4.67 -10.38
N LEU A 33 9.90 -4.44 -11.40
CA LEU A 33 10.18 -4.86 -12.78
C LEU A 33 11.46 -4.21 -13.34
N SER A 34 11.64 -2.90 -13.17
CA SER A 34 12.79 -2.19 -13.72
C SER A 34 14.13 -2.57 -13.10
N VAL A 35 14.12 -3.03 -11.84
CA VAL A 35 15.33 -3.55 -11.17
C VAL A 35 15.58 -5.04 -11.44
N GLY A 36 14.76 -5.67 -12.28
CA GLY A 36 14.97 -7.02 -12.80
C GLY A 36 14.25 -8.13 -12.04
N LEU A 37 13.27 -7.82 -11.17
CA LEU A 37 12.35 -8.85 -10.67
C LEU A 37 11.39 -9.27 -11.78
N ASN A 38 10.99 -10.54 -11.79
CA ASN A 38 9.86 -10.93 -12.64
C ASN A 38 8.56 -10.27 -12.15
N TRP A 39 7.54 -10.24 -13.01
CA TRP A 39 6.28 -9.56 -12.73
C TRP A 39 5.59 -10.07 -11.46
N PHE A 40 5.69 -11.37 -11.16
CA PHE A 40 5.06 -11.96 -9.99
C PHE A 40 5.78 -11.57 -8.69
N ASP A 41 7.12 -11.60 -8.68
CA ASP A 41 7.93 -11.14 -7.54
C ASP A 41 7.74 -9.64 -7.30
N ALA A 42 7.73 -8.83 -8.36
CA ALA A 42 7.47 -7.39 -8.25
C ALA A 42 6.08 -7.13 -7.65
N PHE A 43 5.05 -7.83 -8.14
CA PHE A 43 3.70 -7.82 -7.57
C PHE A 43 3.70 -8.20 -6.08
N LEU A 44 4.28 -9.34 -5.74
CA LEU A 44 4.22 -9.92 -4.41
C LEU A 44 4.90 -8.99 -3.39
N TRP A 45 6.14 -8.59 -3.64
CA TRP A 45 6.91 -7.79 -2.70
C TRP A 45 6.37 -6.37 -2.56
N ALA A 46 5.96 -5.73 -3.66
CA ALA A 46 5.32 -4.41 -3.60
C ALA A 46 4.00 -4.45 -2.85
N SER A 47 3.14 -5.44 -3.11
CA SER A 47 1.84 -5.60 -2.45
C SER A 47 1.99 -5.88 -0.96
N LEU A 48 2.93 -6.75 -0.58
CA LEU A 48 3.25 -7.03 0.82
C LEU A 48 3.76 -5.78 1.55
N GLY A 49 4.64 -5.02 0.92
CA GLY A 49 5.16 -3.76 1.47
C GLY A 49 4.07 -2.73 1.70
N ASN A 50 3.22 -2.55 0.70
CA ASN A 50 2.11 -1.62 0.77
C ASN A 50 1.09 -2.04 1.84
N TRP A 51 0.63 -3.29 1.82
CA TRP A 51 -0.35 -3.77 2.80
C TRP A 51 0.18 -3.70 4.25
N MET A 52 1.48 -3.93 4.48
CA MET A 52 2.09 -3.92 5.81
C MET A 52 2.04 -2.54 6.52
N VAL A 53 1.74 -1.47 5.78
CA VAL A 53 1.41 -0.16 6.35
C VAL A 53 0.17 -0.22 7.24
N ILE A 54 -0.83 -1.03 6.89
CA ILE A 54 -2.08 -1.16 7.65
C ILE A 54 -1.85 -1.67 9.08
N PRO A 55 -1.20 -2.84 9.30
CA PRO A 55 -0.88 -3.29 10.65
C PRO A 55 0.07 -2.33 11.37
N LEU A 56 1.04 -1.72 10.65
CA LEU A 56 1.92 -0.70 11.23
C LEU A 56 1.10 0.45 11.83
N ILE A 57 0.14 1.00 11.09
CA ILE A 57 -0.70 2.08 11.59
C ILE A 57 -1.62 1.58 12.71
N ASP A 58 -2.23 0.41 12.60
CA ASP A 58 -3.14 -0.10 13.64
C ASP A 58 -2.42 -0.26 14.99
N PHE A 59 -1.20 -0.81 15.00
CA PHE A 59 -0.44 -1.04 16.22
C PHE A 59 0.32 0.20 16.71
N LEU A 60 0.95 0.94 15.81
CA LEU A 60 1.88 2.03 16.16
C LEU A 60 1.29 3.42 15.97
N TYR A 61 -0.03 3.56 15.80
CA TYR A 61 -0.71 4.84 15.57
C TYR A 61 -0.20 5.98 16.48
N ASN A 62 -0.25 5.76 17.80
CA ASN A 62 0.12 6.78 18.78
C ASN A 62 1.61 7.18 18.68
N TRP A 63 2.48 6.23 18.35
CA TRP A 63 3.90 6.49 18.14
C TRP A 63 4.12 7.26 16.84
N LEU A 64 3.47 6.85 15.75
CA LEU A 64 3.53 7.52 14.46
C LEU A 64 3.07 8.98 14.55
N MET A 65 2.04 9.27 15.33
CA MET A 65 1.52 10.64 15.51
C MET A 65 2.47 11.60 16.23
N LYS A 66 3.59 11.11 16.79
CA LYS A 66 4.67 11.97 17.33
C LYS A 66 5.43 12.69 16.21
N PHE A 67 5.45 12.16 14.99
CA PHE A 67 6.16 12.77 13.87
C PHE A 67 5.31 13.86 13.21
N LYS A 68 5.89 15.04 12.99
CA LYS A 68 5.19 16.20 12.38
C LYS A 68 4.57 15.87 11.02
N PHE A 69 5.28 15.11 10.18
CA PHE A 69 4.78 14.66 8.88
C PHE A 69 3.52 13.81 9.01
N MET A 70 3.54 12.80 9.89
CA MET A 70 2.40 11.91 10.15
C MET A 70 1.21 12.67 10.71
N LYS A 71 1.43 13.60 11.65
CA LYS A 71 0.37 14.45 12.20
C LYS A 71 -0.29 15.31 11.12
N LYS A 72 0.50 15.96 10.26
CA LYS A 72 0.00 16.75 9.12
C LYS A 72 -0.81 15.89 8.15
N MET A 73 -0.32 14.69 7.83
CA MET A 73 -1.04 13.74 7.00
C MET A 73 -2.37 13.33 7.65
N SER A 74 -2.35 13.01 8.95
CA SER A 74 -3.56 12.65 9.69
C SER A 74 -4.60 13.76 9.67
N ASP A 75 -4.21 14.97 10.02
CA ASP A 75 -5.09 16.14 10.02
C ASP A 75 -5.72 16.37 8.64
N LYS A 76 -4.96 16.18 7.56
CA LYS A 76 -5.48 16.28 6.18
C LYS A 76 -6.45 15.14 5.87
N SER A 77 -6.12 13.91 6.24
CA SER A 77 -6.95 12.72 6.01
C SER A 77 -8.30 12.81 6.74
N LEU A 78 -8.30 13.26 7.99
CA LEU A 78 -9.49 13.34 8.84
C LEU A 78 -10.44 14.49 8.45
N ARG A 79 -9.90 15.59 7.91
CA ARG A 79 -10.73 16.66 7.31
C ARG A 79 -11.17 16.35 5.88
N GLY A 80 -10.64 15.29 5.28
CA GLY A 80 -10.89 14.93 3.90
C GLY A 80 -12.25 14.28 3.69
N LYS A 81 -12.73 14.33 2.44
CA LYS A 81 -13.99 13.68 2.01
C LYS A 81 -14.01 12.16 2.24
N TRP A 82 -12.84 11.53 2.32
CA TRP A 82 -12.70 10.07 2.43
C TRP A 82 -13.25 9.52 3.75
N ARG A 83 -13.06 10.24 4.86
CA ARG A 83 -13.66 9.89 6.15
C ARG A 83 -15.18 9.82 6.06
N ASN A 84 -15.80 10.89 5.56
CA ASN A 84 -17.25 10.97 5.41
C ASN A 84 -17.80 9.88 4.47
N ARG A 85 -17.03 9.46 3.45
CA ARG A 85 -17.42 8.36 2.55
C ARG A 85 -17.40 7.01 3.29
N ILE A 86 -16.39 6.73 4.10
CA ILE A 86 -16.34 5.48 4.88
C ILE A 86 -17.45 5.46 5.93
N GLU A 87 -17.72 6.57 6.61
CA GLU A 87 -18.85 6.66 7.55
C GLU A 87 -20.21 6.46 6.84
N LYS A 88 -20.38 6.99 5.63
CA LYS A 88 -21.64 6.90 4.87
C LYS A 88 -21.88 5.54 4.21
N TYR A 89 -20.85 4.97 3.59
CA TYR A 89 -20.94 3.74 2.79
C TYR A 89 -20.48 2.50 3.56
N GLY A 90 -19.90 2.68 4.75
CA GLY A 90 -19.45 1.58 5.60
C GLY A 90 -18.06 1.05 5.25
N VAL A 91 -17.65 0.03 6.01
CA VAL A 91 -16.27 -0.48 6.04
C VAL A 91 -15.84 -1.13 4.72
N PHE A 92 -16.76 -1.78 3.99
CA PHE A 92 -16.44 -2.40 2.70
C PHE A 92 -15.96 -1.38 1.66
N PHE A 93 -16.31 -0.09 1.81
CA PHE A 93 -15.91 0.97 0.90
C PHE A 93 -14.38 1.19 0.90
N ILE A 94 -13.67 0.67 1.91
CA ILE A 94 -12.21 0.57 1.94
C ILE A 94 -11.66 -0.17 0.70
N LEU A 95 -12.38 -1.18 0.19
CA LEU A 95 -11.97 -1.93 -1.00
C LEU A 95 -11.74 -1.03 -2.22
N PHE A 96 -12.56 0.01 -2.36
CA PHE A 96 -12.53 0.93 -3.49
C PHE A 96 -11.73 2.20 -3.20
N LEU A 97 -11.61 2.59 -1.93
CA LEU A 97 -10.86 3.79 -1.56
C LEU A 97 -9.37 3.55 -1.40
N THR A 98 -8.94 2.37 -0.97
CA THR A 98 -7.50 2.07 -0.83
C THR A 98 -6.72 2.34 -2.13
N PRO A 99 -7.20 1.95 -3.32
CA PRO A 99 -6.53 2.20 -4.60
C PRO A 99 -6.67 3.63 -5.13
N VAL A 100 -7.40 4.51 -4.44
CA VAL A 100 -7.55 5.93 -4.82
C VAL A 100 -6.82 6.84 -3.85
N THR A 101 -6.71 6.41 -2.60
CA THR A 101 -6.23 7.25 -1.49
C THR A 101 -4.91 6.80 -0.90
N GLY A 102 -4.54 5.53 -1.07
CA GLY A 102 -3.37 4.92 -0.46
C GLY A 102 -3.66 4.32 0.92
N VAL A 103 -2.89 3.29 1.27
CA VAL A 103 -3.02 2.55 2.53
C VAL A 103 -2.74 3.41 3.75
N TRP A 104 -1.87 4.41 3.64
CA TRP A 104 -1.54 5.31 4.75
C TRP A 104 -2.74 6.16 5.19
N VAL A 105 -3.48 6.69 4.21
CA VAL A 105 -4.68 7.49 4.47
C VAL A 105 -5.79 6.62 5.05
N ILE A 106 -6.01 5.43 4.46
CA ILE A 106 -7.00 4.47 4.93
C ILE A 106 -6.71 4.01 6.36
N GLY A 107 -5.48 3.64 6.68
CA GLY A 107 -5.10 3.19 8.02
C GLY A 107 -5.39 4.26 9.07
N ILE A 108 -5.06 5.52 8.79
CA ILE A 108 -5.35 6.64 9.70
C ILE A 108 -6.86 6.82 9.90
N ILE A 109 -7.62 6.89 8.81
CA ILE A 109 -9.08 7.11 8.89
C ILE A 109 -9.74 5.95 9.63
N ALA A 110 -9.38 4.71 9.29
CA ALA A 110 -9.93 3.53 9.92
C ALA A 110 -9.63 3.48 11.42
N LYS A 111 -8.42 3.87 11.83
CA LYS A 111 -8.06 3.97 13.25
C LYS A 111 -8.88 5.03 13.97
N ALA A 112 -9.07 6.20 13.38
CA ALA A 112 -9.87 7.28 13.95
C ALA A 112 -11.36 6.91 14.06
N LEU A 113 -11.88 6.17 13.08
CA LEU A 113 -13.25 5.66 13.07
C LEU A 113 -13.45 4.40 13.92
N LYS A 114 -12.38 3.89 14.57
CA LYS A 114 -12.40 2.66 15.38
C LYS A 114 -12.97 1.45 14.61
N ILE A 115 -12.66 1.37 13.32
CA ILE A 115 -13.04 0.22 12.48
C ILE A 115 -12.43 -1.06 13.05
N ASN A 116 -13.16 -2.17 12.96
CA ASN A 116 -12.65 -3.47 13.38
C ASN A 116 -11.36 -3.81 12.60
N ARG A 117 -10.31 -4.19 13.32
CA ARG A 117 -8.99 -4.45 12.74
C ARG A 117 -8.99 -5.56 11.68
N ILE A 118 -9.75 -6.63 11.90
CA ILE A 118 -9.77 -7.78 10.98
C ILE A 118 -10.40 -7.35 9.66
N GLN A 119 -11.51 -6.61 9.74
CA GLN A 119 -12.15 -6.05 8.55
C GLN A 119 -11.22 -5.11 7.79
N LEU A 120 -10.53 -4.21 8.49
CA LEU A 120 -9.55 -3.31 7.88
C LEU A 120 -8.45 -4.09 7.15
N TRP A 121 -7.84 -5.08 7.83
CA TRP A 121 -6.73 -5.85 7.27
C TRP A 121 -7.15 -6.65 6.05
N ILE A 122 -8.31 -7.31 6.11
CA ILE A 122 -8.84 -8.11 5.00
C ILE A 122 -9.21 -7.21 3.83
N TYR A 123 -9.99 -6.15 4.03
CA TYR A 123 -10.44 -5.31 2.92
C TYR A 123 -9.30 -4.53 2.29
N SER A 124 -8.37 -3.98 3.08
CA SER A 124 -7.18 -3.36 2.51
C SER A 124 -6.28 -4.39 1.82
N GLY A 125 -6.15 -5.60 2.36
CA GLY A 125 -5.36 -6.68 1.73
C GLY A 125 -5.90 -7.11 0.38
N ILE A 126 -7.21 -7.35 0.28
CA ILE A 126 -7.88 -7.66 -0.99
C ILE A 126 -7.70 -6.51 -1.97
N SER A 127 -7.92 -5.27 -1.51
CA SER A 127 -7.81 -4.09 -2.36
C SER A 127 -6.40 -3.90 -2.93
N VAL A 128 -5.38 -3.99 -2.07
CA VAL A 128 -3.96 -3.89 -2.46
C VAL A 128 -3.58 -5.04 -3.38
N GLY A 129 -3.98 -6.26 -3.08
CA GLY A 129 -3.70 -7.44 -3.92
C GLY A 129 -4.29 -7.31 -5.31
N VAL A 130 -5.57 -6.94 -5.43
CA VAL A 130 -6.23 -6.74 -6.73
C VAL A 130 -5.57 -5.61 -7.51
N THR A 131 -5.30 -4.48 -6.86
CA THR A 131 -4.67 -3.31 -7.49
C THR A 131 -3.26 -3.63 -7.97
N GLY A 132 -2.46 -4.27 -7.12
CA GLY A 132 -1.09 -4.68 -7.43
C GLY A 132 -1.03 -5.66 -8.59
N PHE A 133 -1.95 -6.63 -8.61
CA PHE A 133 -2.03 -7.61 -9.69
C PHE A 133 -2.35 -6.93 -11.03
N ILE A 134 -3.35 -6.04 -11.06
CA ILE A 134 -3.70 -5.27 -12.26
C ILE A 134 -2.49 -4.46 -12.76
N ILE A 135 -1.81 -3.75 -11.86
CA ILE A 135 -0.64 -2.93 -12.21
C ILE A 135 0.50 -3.80 -12.74
N ALA A 136 0.76 -4.96 -12.13
CA ALA A 136 1.84 -5.84 -12.55
C ALA A 136 1.60 -6.41 -13.95
N VAL A 137 0.37 -6.85 -14.24
CA VAL A 137 -0.01 -7.34 -15.57
C VAL A 137 0.13 -6.23 -16.61
N LEU A 138 -0.42 -5.04 -16.34
CA LEU A 138 -0.35 -3.91 -17.27
C LEU A 138 1.09 -3.45 -17.49
N ALA A 139 1.89 -3.38 -16.42
CA ALA A 139 3.29 -3.01 -16.52
C ALA A 139 4.08 -4.04 -17.33
N ASN A 140 3.89 -5.34 -17.07
CA ASN A 140 4.56 -6.41 -17.82
C ASN A 140 4.22 -6.35 -19.32
N MET A 141 2.94 -6.20 -19.67
CA MET A 141 2.51 -6.02 -21.05
C MET A 141 3.12 -4.77 -21.70
N GLY A 142 3.23 -3.68 -20.94
CA GLY A 142 3.91 -2.47 -21.40
C GLY A 142 5.40 -2.68 -21.65
N PHE A 143 6.11 -3.35 -20.72
CA PHE A 143 7.52 -3.67 -20.88
C PHE A 143 7.77 -4.53 -22.11
N GLU A 144 6.98 -5.58 -22.32
CA GLU A 144 7.07 -6.44 -23.51
C GLU A 144 6.80 -5.70 -24.83
N PHE A 145 5.98 -4.65 -24.82
CA PHE A 145 5.70 -3.86 -26.01
C PHE A 145 6.87 -2.94 -26.42
N PHE A 146 7.69 -2.50 -25.46
CA PHE A 146 8.79 -1.55 -25.71
C PHE A 146 10.18 -2.19 -25.73
N SER A 147 10.32 -3.45 -25.32
CA SER A 147 11.56 -4.24 -25.37
C SER A 147 11.73 -4.98 -26.69
#